data_AF-A0A9Q9H6H2-F1
#
_entry.id   AF-A0A9Q9H6H2-F1
#
_cell.length_a   1.000
_cell.length_b   1.000
_cell.length_c   1.000
_cell.angle_alpha   90.00
_cell.angle_beta   90.00
_cell.angle_gamma   90.00
#
_symmetry.space_group_name_H-M   'P 1'
#
loop_
_entity.id
_entity.type
_entity.pdbx_description
1 polymer ?
#
loop_
_entity_poly.entity_id
_entity_poly.type
_entity_poly.pdbx_seq_one_letter_code
_entity_poly.pdbx_strand_id
1 'polypeptide(L)'
;MEQTRHPFSGTPINAETPRDRPLLPLHPAEELADIRRQISRLRKREAELRHHLLCCTDPDAREGPLHRVVIKTTRSKVFDTTLLPPAIQSNPRFFATREQTRVCVLPTERPARRLGLFSGKGLRYRPDGEEFGAPDLFSEALRGD
;
A
#
# COMPACT_ATOMS: atom_id res chain seq x y z
N MET A 1 -34.34 -42.25 -49.40
CA MET A 1 -34.75 -40.85 -49.16
C MET A 1 -35.22 -40.83 -47.71
N GLU A 2 -34.63 -40.10 -46.77
CA GLU A 2 -34.10 -38.75 -46.85
C GLU A 2 -32.83 -38.60 -46.02
N GLN A 3 -31.89 -37.85 -46.57
CA GLN A 3 -30.72 -37.33 -45.89
C GLN A 3 -31.11 -36.00 -45.26
N THR A 4 -30.99 -35.90 -43.94
CA THR A 4 -30.85 -34.61 -43.26
C THR A 4 -29.46 -34.55 -42.63
N ARG A 5 -28.53 -33.97 -43.40
CA ARG A 5 -27.25 -33.46 -42.88
C ARG A 5 -27.50 -32.04 -42.39
N HIS A 6 -27.05 -31.70 -41.18
CA HIS A 6 -26.01 -30.69 -40.94
C HIS A 6 -25.76 -30.46 -39.44
N PRO A 7 -24.56 -29.96 -39.08
CA PRO A 7 -23.82 -30.40 -37.92
C PRO A 7 -23.80 -29.34 -36.84
N PHE A 8 -24.25 -29.67 -35.64
CA PHE A 8 -23.71 -28.97 -34.47
C PHE A 8 -22.36 -29.62 -34.18
N SER A 9 -21.33 -29.02 -34.76
CA SER A 9 -19.92 -29.29 -34.52
C SER A 9 -19.70 -29.38 -33.02
N GLY A 10 -19.59 -30.62 -32.52
CA GLY A 10 -18.91 -30.91 -31.28
C GLY A 10 -17.44 -30.57 -31.50
N THR A 11 -17.09 -29.30 -31.37
CA THR A 11 -15.71 -28.95 -31.02
C THR A 11 -15.43 -29.66 -29.70
N PRO A 12 -14.48 -30.60 -29.65
CA PRO A 12 -14.17 -31.28 -28.41
C PRO A 12 -13.77 -30.23 -27.37
N ILE A 13 -14.35 -30.34 -26.18
CA ILE A 13 -14.07 -29.51 -24.99
C ILE A 13 -12.60 -29.58 -24.54
N ASN A 14 -11.79 -30.42 -25.19
CA ASN A 14 -10.35 -30.51 -25.02
C ASN A 14 -9.62 -29.65 -26.06
N ALA A 15 -9.99 -28.39 -26.19
CA ALA A 15 -9.02 -27.40 -26.67
C ALA A 15 -8.06 -27.18 -25.50
N GLU A 16 -6.94 -27.92 -25.56
CA GLU A 16 -5.76 -27.73 -24.72
C GLU A 16 -5.46 -26.24 -24.63
N THR A 17 -5.97 -25.60 -23.59
CA THR A 17 -5.43 -24.32 -23.18
C THR A 17 -4.01 -24.68 -22.74
N PRO A 18 -2.95 -24.07 -23.29
CA PRO A 18 -1.62 -24.25 -22.74
C PRO A 18 -1.66 -23.62 -21.34
N ARG A 19 -2.07 -24.42 -20.34
CA ARG A 19 -2.10 -24.08 -18.91
C ARG A 19 -0.70 -24.04 -18.32
N ASP A 20 0.31 -24.31 -19.13
CA ASP A 20 1.71 -24.17 -18.79
C ASP A 20 2.39 -23.32 -19.87
N ARG A 21 2.07 -22.03 -19.91
CA ARG A 21 3.14 -21.09 -20.23
C ARG A 21 3.99 -21.09 -18.96
N PRO A 22 5.23 -21.60 -18.96
CA PRO A 22 6.12 -21.31 -17.85
C PRO A 22 6.24 -19.80 -17.86
N LEU A 23 5.56 -19.16 -16.90
CA LEU A 23 5.80 -17.76 -16.58
C LEU A 23 7.29 -17.76 -16.28
N LEU A 24 8.11 -17.23 -17.19
CA LEU A 24 9.46 -16.82 -16.84
C LEU A 24 9.34 -16.16 -15.45
N PRO A 25 10.15 -16.58 -14.46
CA PRO A 25 9.99 -16.10 -13.10
C PRO A 25 9.89 -14.58 -13.18
N LEU A 26 8.73 -14.07 -12.76
CA LEU A 26 8.41 -12.65 -12.90
C LEU A 26 9.58 -11.90 -12.25
N HIS A 27 10.12 -10.87 -12.92
CA HIS A 27 11.26 -10.14 -12.36
C HIS A 27 10.89 -9.72 -10.92
N PRO A 28 11.75 -9.92 -9.91
CA PRO A 28 11.36 -9.79 -8.50
C PRO A 28 10.77 -8.41 -8.16
N ALA A 29 11.17 -7.36 -8.90
CA ALA A 29 10.56 -6.03 -8.76
C ALA A 29 9.10 -5.97 -9.22
N GLU A 30 8.73 -6.67 -10.31
CA GLU A 30 7.37 -6.74 -10.82
C GLU A 30 6.48 -7.62 -9.93
N GLU A 31 7.00 -8.76 -9.46
CA GLU A 31 6.30 -9.60 -8.47
C GLU A 31 6.01 -8.83 -7.19
N LEU A 32 7.01 -8.09 -6.69
CA LEU A 32 6.83 -7.23 -5.52
C LEU A 32 5.81 -6.12 -5.78
N ALA A 33 5.75 -5.56 -6.99
CA ALA A 33 4.76 -4.56 -7.39
C ALA A 33 3.33 -5.14 -7.31
N ASP A 34 3.13 -6.32 -7.87
CA ASP A 34 1.85 -7.02 -7.90
C ASP A 34 1.38 -7.41 -6.50
N ILE A 35 2.26 -7.97 -5.68
CA ILE A 35 1.97 -8.29 -4.27
C ILE A 35 1.57 -7.02 -3.51
N ARG A 36 2.31 -5.91 -3.67
CA ARG A 36 1.99 -4.64 -3.00
C ARG A 36 0.66 -4.05 -3.44
N ARG A 37 0.30 -4.21 -4.72
CA ARG A 37 -1.00 -3.81 -5.26
C ARG A 37 -2.11 -4.66 -4.63
N GLN A 38 -1.92 -5.97 -4.53
CA GLN A 38 -2.89 -6.87 -3.90
C GLN A 38 -3.07 -6.57 -2.42
N ILE A 39 -1.98 -6.37 -1.66
CA ILE A 39 -2.02 -5.98 -0.25
C ILE A 39 -2.78 -4.65 -0.10
N SER A 40 -2.48 -3.65 -0.92
CA SER A 40 -3.16 -2.36 -0.88
C SER A 40 -4.67 -2.49 -1.10
N ARG A 41 -5.08 -3.31 -2.07
CA ARG A 41 -6.50 -3.60 -2.33
C ARG A 41 -7.18 -4.27 -1.13
N LEU A 42 -6.52 -5.28 -0.56
CA LEU A 42 -7.05 -6.01 0.60
C LEU A 42 -7.14 -5.11 1.83
N ARG A 43 -6.11 -4.30 2.10
CA ARG A 43 -6.12 -3.32 3.20
C ARG A 43 -7.22 -2.28 3.04
N LYS A 44 -7.48 -1.80 1.82
CA LYS A 44 -8.60 -0.90 1.56
C LYS A 44 -9.92 -1.57 1.93
N ARG A 45 -10.14 -2.81 1.46
CA ARG A 45 -11.36 -3.55 1.75
C ARG A 45 -11.51 -3.87 3.24
N GLU A 46 -10.42 -4.23 3.90
CA GLU A 46 -10.37 -4.45 5.35
C GLU A 46 -10.75 -3.18 6.11
N ALA A 47 -10.22 -2.02 5.71
CA ALA A 47 -10.52 -0.74 6.33
C ALA A 47 -12.01 -0.37 6.17
N GLU A 48 -12.60 -0.59 4.99
CA GLU A 48 -14.04 -0.41 4.75
C GLU A 48 -14.86 -1.28 5.71
N LEU A 49 -14.58 -2.59 5.77
CA LEU A 49 -15.30 -3.52 6.65
C LEU A 49 -15.14 -3.15 8.12
N ARG A 50 -13.93 -2.81 8.56
CA ARG A 50 -13.66 -2.37 9.93
C ARG A 50 -14.42 -1.10 10.27
N HIS A 51 -14.45 -0.13 9.36
CA HIS A 51 -15.20 1.11 9.56
C HIS A 51 -16.70 0.82 9.73
N HIS A 52 -17.28 0.00 8.83
CA HIS A 52 -18.67 -0.43 8.96
C HIS A 52 -18.96 -1.11 10.30
N LEU A 53 -18.10 -2.03 10.75
CA LEU A 53 -18.27 -2.74 12.02
C LEU A 53 -18.14 -1.83 13.26
N LEU A 54 -17.31 -0.79 13.18
CA LEU A 54 -17.17 0.20 14.25
C LEU A 54 -18.36 1.18 14.30
N CYS A 55 -18.90 1.55 13.15
CA CYS A 55 -20.06 2.45 13.05
C CYS A 55 -21.40 1.74 13.28
N CYS A 56 -21.46 0.42 13.11
CA CYS A 56 -22.68 -0.35 13.34
C CYS A 56 -22.98 -0.44 14.85
N THR A 57 -24.16 0.08 15.23
CA THR A 57 -24.68 0.05 16.60
C THR A 57 -25.31 -1.30 16.93
N ASP A 58 -25.72 -2.07 15.92
CA ASP A 58 -26.32 -3.38 16.09
C ASP A 58 -25.26 -4.44 16.45
N PRO A 59 -25.35 -5.09 17.63
CA PRO A 59 -24.41 -6.13 18.03
C PRO A 59 -24.53 -7.40 17.19
N ASP A 60 -25.70 -7.72 16.63
CA ASP A 60 -25.93 -8.96 15.88
C ASP A 60 -25.23 -8.92 14.51
N ALA A 61 -25.00 -7.71 13.98
CA ALA A 61 -24.19 -7.48 12.78
C ALA A 61 -22.70 -7.85 12.95
N ARG A 62 -22.25 -8.19 14.16
CA ARG A 62 -20.87 -8.62 14.46
C ARG A 62 -20.68 -10.13 14.47
N GLU A 63 -21.75 -10.90 14.27
CA GLU A 63 -21.74 -12.36 14.26
C GLU A 63 -22.09 -12.88 12.87
N GLY A 64 -21.17 -13.66 12.30
CA GLY A 64 -21.39 -14.39 11.05
C GLY A 64 -21.43 -15.90 11.29
N PRO A 65 -21.79 -16.69 10.27
CA PRO A 65 -21.96 -18.15 10.41
C PRO A 65 -20.71 -18.90 10.88
N LEU A 66 -19.51 -18.35 10.63
CA LEU A 66 -18.23 -18.99 10.94
C LEU A 66 -17.33 -18.12 11.84
N HIS A 67 -17.61 -16.82 11.97
CA HIS A 67 -16.70 -15.86 12.59
C HIS A 67 -17.45 -14.78 13.37
N ARG A 68 -16.86 -14.34 14.48
CA ARG A 68 -17.40 -13.27 15.34
C ARG A 68 -16.38 -12.14 15.49
N VAL A 69 -16.86 -10.90 15.41
CA VAL A 69 -16.04 -9.69 15.58
C VAL A 69 -16.10 -9.22 17.03
N VAL A 70 -14.93 -9.06 17.66
CA VAL A 70 -14.78 -8.54 19.02
C VAL A 70 -14.02 -7.23 18.98
N ILE A 71 -14.64 -6.15 19.46
CA ILE A 71 -14.00 -4.82 19.56
C ILE A 71 -13.41 -4.68 20.96
N LYS A 72 -12.08 -4.59 21.04
CA LYS A 72 -11.34 -4.33 22.27
C LYS A 72 -10.71 -2.94 22.20
N THR A 73 -10.94 -2.13 23.22
CA THR A 73 -10.32 -0.81 23.35
C THR A 73 -9.20 -0.90 24.38
N THR A 74 -7.96 -0.79 23.94
CA THR A 74 -6.79 -0.73 24.82
C THR A 74 -6.37 0.72 24.98
N ARG A 75 -6.19 1.17 26.23
CA ARG A 75 -5.61 2.48 26.55
C ARG A 75 -4.19 2.26 27.05
N SER A 76 -3.20 2.79 26.33
CA SER A 76 -1.81 2.83 26.76
C SER A 76 -1.40 4.27 27.03
N LYS A 77 -0.57 4.47 28.06
CA LYS A 77 0.12 5.75 28.26
C LYS A 77 1.26 5.82 27.24
N VAL A 78 1.22 6.81 26.37
CA VAL A 78 2.32 7.09 25.44
C VAL A 78 3.16 8.22 26.03
N PHE A 79 4.48 8.05 26.01
CA PHE A 79 5.39 9.10 26.42
C PHE A 79 5.41 10.20 25.36
N ASP A 80 4.95 11.39 25.72
CA ASP A 80 4.92 12.54 24.82
C ASP A 80 6.26 13.28 24.89
N THR A 81 7.06 13.15 23.83
CA THR A 81 8.38 13.79 23.75
C THR A 81 8.30 15.31 23.63
N THR A 82 7.14 15.88 23.26
CA THR A 82 6.96 17.34 23.14
C THR A 82 6.86 18.04 24.49
N LEU A 83 6.46 17.30 25.53
CA LEU A 83 6.37 17.78 26.91
C LEU A 83 7.70 17.70 27.67
N LEU A 84 8.77 17.24 27.01
CA LEU A 84 10.09 17.21 27.61
C LEU A 84 10.63 18.63 27.85
N PRO A 85 11.42 18.85 28.90
CA PRO A 85 12.16 20.10 29.05
C PRO A 85 13.04 20.39 27.82
N PRO A 86 13.19 21.66 27.40
CA PRO A 86 14.03 22.04 26.26
C PRO A 86 15.46 21.47 26.36
N ALA A 87 16.01 21.42 27.58
CA ALA A 87 17.34 20.90 27.86
C ALA A 87 17.54 19.41 27.52
N ILE A 88 16.46 18.61 27.47
CA ILE A 88 16.51 17.20 27.06
C ILE A 88 16.24 17.10 25.56
N GLN A 89 15.29 17.89 25.03
CA GLN A 89 14.95 17.90 23.61
C GLN A 89 16.12 18.33 22.72
N SER A 90 16.95 19.29 23.15
CA SER A 90 18.08 19.78 22.35
C SER A 90 19.39 19.03 22.60
N ASN A 91 19.41 18.08 23.54
CA ASN A 91 20.65 17.44 23.94
C ASN A 91 20.90 16.15 23.13
N PRO A 92 21.94 16.12 22.27
CA PRO A 92 22.20 15.00 21.36
C PRO A 92 22.52 13.68 22.08
N ARG A 93 22.91 13.73 23.36
CA ARG A 93 23.22 12.52 24.15
C ARG A 93 22.01 11.63 24.42
N PHE A 94 20.79 12.17 24.26
CA PHE A 94 19.55 11.41 24.43
C PHE A 94 18.96 10.89 23.11
N PHE A 95 19.63 11.12 21.98
CA PHE A 95 19.20 10.65 20.66
C PHE A 95 19.92 9.36 20.27
N ALA A 96 19.17 8.43 19.69
CA ALA A 96 19.72 7.21 19.11
C ALA A 96 19.47 7.21 17.61
N THR A 97 20.53 6.98 16.83
CA THR A 97 20.42 6.80 15.39
C THR A 97 19.86 5.41 15.12
N ARG A 98 18.71 5.33 14.42
CA ARG A 98 18.11 4.08 13.98
C ARG A 98 18.06 4.04 12.46
N GLU A 99 18.81 3.12 11.88
CA GLU A 99 18.74 2.86 10.45
C GLU A 99 17.55 1.95 10.13
N GLN A 100 16.77 2.33 9.12
CA GLN A 100 15.66 1.53 8.61
C GLN A 100 15.76 1.39 7.09
N THR A 101 16.12 0.19 6.63
CA THR A 101 16.10 -0.14 5.21
C THR A 101 14.67 -0.42 4.76
N ARG A 102 14.20 0.31 3.75
CA ARG A 102 12.89 0.11 3.11
C ARG A 102 13.08 -0.19 1.65
N VAL A 103 12.49 -1.29 1.18
CA VAL A 103 12.40 -1.59 -0.25
C VAL A 103 11.25 -0.77 -0.82
N CYS A 104 11.50 0.03 -1.86
CA CYS A 104 10.49 0.81 -2.57
C CYS A 104 10.37 0.31 -4.00
N VAL A 105 9.14 0.28 -4.53
CA VAL A 105 8.86 -0.12 -5.92
C VAL A 105 8.38 1.12 -6.65
N LEU A 106 9.05 1.48 -7.74
CA LEU A 106 8.72 2.63 -8.57
C LEU A 106 8.50 2.17 -10.01
N PRO A 107 7.52 2.74 -10.74
CA PRO A 107 7.37 2.48 -12.16
C PRO A 107 8.61 2.97 -12.91
N THR A 108 9.13 2.17 -13.83
CA THR A 108 10.13 2.65 -14.80
C THR A 108 9.47 3.64 -15.77
N GLU A 109 10.23 4.55 -16.38
CA GLU A 109 9.68 5.70 -17.12
C GLU A 109 8.89 5.33 -18.39
N ARG A 110 8.97 4.08 -18.87
CA ARG A 110 8.27 3.65 -20.10
C ARG A 110 6.74 3.61 -19.97
N PRO A 111 6.12 3.12 -18.87
CA PRO A 111 4.68 3.29 -18.63
C PRO A 111 4.24 4.70 -18.18
N ALA A 112 5.15 5.50 -17.62
CA ALA A 112 4.84 6.79 -17.00
C ALA A 112 4.25 7.84 -17.96
N ARG A 113 4.69 7.84 -19.22
CA ARG A 113 4.23 8.80 -20.24
C ARG A 113 2.80 8.54 -20.73
N ARG A 114 2.28 7.30 -20.65
CA ARG A 114 0.90 6.98 -21.07
C ARG A 114 -0.16 7.30 -20.01
N LEU A 115 0.22 7.33 -18.74
CA LEU A 115 -0.72 7.52 -17.61
C LEU A 115 -0.73 8.95 -17.05
N GLY A 116 0.07 9.88 -17.59
CA GLY A 116 0.10 11.27 -17.12
C GLY A 116 0.55 11.44 -15.66
N LEU A 117 1.17 10.42 -15.06
CA LEU A 117 1.49 10.36 -13.63
C LEU A 117 2.69 11.22 -13.22
N PHE A 118 3.34 11.90 -14.17
CA PHE A 118 4.40 12.88 -13.88
C PHE A 118 3.90 14.30 -14.15
N SER A 119 2.88 14.73 -13.41
CA SER A 119 2.73 16.14 -13.07
C SER A 119 3.65 16.47 -11.90
N GLY A 120 4.94 16.71 -12.20
CA GLY A 120 5.77 17.72 -11.52
C GLY A 120 6.08 17.62 -10.02
N LYS A 121 5.69 16.57 -9.28
CA LYS A 121 6.09 16.39 -7.86
C LYS A 121 6.86 15.07 -7.72
N GLY A 122 7.93 14.94 -8.49
CA GLY A 122 8.79 13.77 -8.49
C GLY A 122 9.49 13.58 -7.14
N LEU A 123 9.35 12.37 -6.58
CA LEU A 123 10.35 11.80 -5.69
C LEU A 123 11.69 11.88 -6.44
N ARG A 124 12.52 12.88 -6.12
CA ARG A 124 13.88 12.94 -6.62
C ARG A 124 14.68 11.89 -5.88
N TYR A 125 15.27 10.94 -6.61
CA TYR A 125 16.44 10.25 -6.09
C TYR A 125 17.50 11.32 -5.87
N ARG A 126 17.84 11.59 -4.61
CA ARG A 126 19.02 12.37 -4.24
C ARG A 126 20.18 11.36 -4.25
N PRO A 127 21.01 11.32 -5.29
CA PRO A 127 22.30 10.68 -5.14
C PRO A 127 23.08 11.56 -4.15
N ASP A 128 23.82 10.90 -3.27
CA ASP A 128 24.94 11.48 -2.51
C ASP A 128 24.54 12.27 -1.26
N GLY A 129 24.64 11.58 -0.11
CA GLY A 129 25.57 11.95 0.98
C GLY A 129 25.58 13.34 1.60
N GLU A 130 24.69 14.26 1.24
CA GLU A 130 24.63 15.59 1.84
C GLU A 130 23.49 15.72 2.86
N GLU A 131 23.87 16.33 3.96
CA GLU A 131 23.21 16.45 5.25
C GLU A 131 21.73 16.84 5.16
N PHE A 132 20.97 16.35 6.14
CA PHE A 132 19.59 16.70 6.42
C PHE A 132 19.46 18.20 6.76
N GLY A 133 19.53 19.06 5.75
CA GLY A 133 18.98 20.41 5.83
C GLY A 133 17.46 20.30 5.85
N ALA A 134 16.85 20.61 6.99
CA ALA A 134 15.40 20.77 7.10
C ALA A 134 14.93 21.72 5.98
N PRO A 135 13.81 21.44 5.30
CA PRO A 135 13.18 22.49 4.51
C PRO A 135 12.73 23.59 5.48
N ASP A 136 13.33 24.78 5.34
CA ASP A 136 12.95 26.05 5.99
C ASP A 136 11.54 26.51 5.55
N LEU A 137 10.53 25.66 5.75
CA LEU A 137 9.13 25.98 5.47
C LEU A 137 8.34 26.25 6.76
N PHE A 138 9.02 26.56 7.87
CA PHE A 138 8.38 26.93 9.14
C PHE A 138 8.80 28.30 9.70
N SER A 139 9.54 29.12 8.95
CA SER A 139 10.05 30.42 9.43
C SER A 139 9.53 31.67 8.69
N GLU A 140 8.52 31.57 7.82
CA GLU A 140 7.96 32.74 7.12
C GLU A 140 6.61 33.28 7.67
N ALA A 141 6.12 32.80 8.81
CA ALA A 141 4.83 33.27 9.36
C ALA A 141 4.94 34.28 10.52
N LEU A 142 6.13 34.76 10.92
CA LEU A 142 6.29 35.72 12.04
C LEU A 142 7.38 36.79 11.81
N ARG A 143 7.33 37.47 10.67
CA ARG A 143 7.79 38.87 10.46
C ARG A 143 6.82 39.44 9.42
N GLY A 144 5.83 40.25 9.75
CA GLY A 144 5.96 41.57 10.35
C GLY A 144 5.91 42.60 9.23
N ASP A 145 4.71 43.11 8.95
CA ASP A 145 4.37 44.54 8.79
C ASP A 145 2.86 44.71 9.03
#